data_AF-A0A355WHY3-F1
#
_entry.id   AF-A0A355WHY3-F1
#
_cell.length_a   1.000
_cell.length_b   1.000
_cell.length_c   1.000
_cell.angle_alpha   90.00
_cell.angle_beta   90.00
_cell.angle_gamma   90.00
#
_symmetry.space_group_name_H-M   'P 1'
#
loop_
_entity.id
_entity.type
_entity.pdbx_description
1 polymer ?
#
loop_
_entity_poly.entity_id
_entity_poly.type
_entity_poly.pdbx_seq_one_letter_code
_entity_poly.pdbx_strand_id
1 'polypeptide(L)'
;MSGRLLISLMLGFALVFGAVLWYFQNYAYYYALPAPDAVQTSASQPMKGEVDLRLTRLRDAMPEAITVSGFQGIDADTSPLKFKACFTFGRSIPMMTETYVIYEDPTPLKAPVWFDCFDSAKLTQDLEAGTALAFLGQADIQYGVDRVIAVYDDGRAYAWNQINACGEAVYAGEKLPANCPQPPER
;
A
#
# COMPACT_ATOMS: atom_id res chain seq x y z
N MET A 1 -36.72 -35.11 -7.90
CA MET A 1 -36.31 -33.92 -7.12
C MET A 1 -37.04 -32.71 -7.68
N SER A 2 -37.72 -31.93 -6.83
CA SER A 2 -38.44 -30.73 -7.29
C SER A 2 -37.44 -29.70 -7.82
N GLY A 3 -37.68 -29.14 -9.01
CA GLY A 3 -36.80 -28.10 -9.59
C GLY A 3 -36.58 -26.91 -8.65
N ARG A 4 -37.52 -26.65 -7.73
CA ARG A 4 -37.40 -25.63 -6.67
C ARG A 4 -36.26 -25.95 -5.70
N LEU A 5 -36.06 -27.23 -5.36
CA LEU A 5 -34.97 -27.66 -4.47
C LEU A 5 -33.60 -27.42 -5.13
N LEU A 6 -33.48 -27.73 -6.43
CA LEU A 6 -32.24 -27.48 -7.18
C LEU A 6 -31.93 -25.99 -7.29
N ILE A 7 -32.93 -25.16 -7.61
CA ILE A 7 -32.77 -23.70 -7.67
C ILE A 7 -32.37 -23.14 -6.30
N SER A 8 -33.03 -23.56 -5.22
CA SER A 8 -32.70 -23.11 -3.86
C SER A 8 -31.28 -23.52 -3.44
N LEU A 9 -30.85 -24.74 -3.78
CA LEU A 9 -29.49 -25.20 -3.50
C LEU A 9 -28.45 -24.39 -4.28
N MET A 10 -28.71 -24.10 -5.55
CA MET A 10 -27.82 -23.28 -6.39
C MET A 10 -27.69 -21.85 -5.85
N LEU A 11 -28.81 -21.22 -5.50
CA LEU A 11 -28.81 -19.88 -4.90
C LEU A 11 -28.11 -19.85 -3.54
N GLY A 12 -28.36 -20.86 -2.70
CA GLY A 12 -27.69 -20.99 -1.40
C GLY A 12 -26.17 -21.14 -1.56
N PHE A 13 -25.72 -22.00 -2.48
CA PHE A 13 -24.30 -22.15 -2.79
C PHE A 13 -23.68 -20.84 -3.29
N ALA A 14 -24.32 -20.16 -4.24
CA ALA A 14 -23.81 -18.89 -4.77
C ALA A 14 -23.65 -17.82 -3.68
N LEU A 15 -24.61 -17.75 -2.74
CA LEU A 15 -24.56 -16.81 -1.62
C LEU A 15 -23.41 -17.15 -0.66
N VAL A 16 -23.28 -18.41 -0.26
CA VAL A 16 -22.18 -18.87 0.60
C VAL A 16 -20.83 -18.64 -0.07
N PHE A 17 -20.70 -19.00 -1.35
CA PHE A 17 -19.47 -18.81 -2.11
C PHE A 17 -19.10 -17.33 -2.23
N GLY A 18 -20.07 -16.46 -2.52
CA GLY A 18 -19.88 -15.01 -2.54
C GLY A 18 -19.42 -14.44 -1.20
N ALA A 19 -20.03 -14.87 -0.10
CA ALA A 19 -19.65 -14.46 1.25
C ALA A 19 -18.22 -14.92 1.60
N VAL A 20 -17.86 -16.15 1.23
CA VAL A 20 -16.51 -16.70 1.39
C VAL A 20 -15.51 -15.87 0.58
N LEU A 21 -15.74 -15.64 -0.71
CA LEU A 21 -14.84 -14.80 -1.53
C LEU A 21 -14.68 -13.39 -0.96
N TRP A 22 -15.78 -12.75 -0.53
CA TRP A 22 -15.72 -11.44 0.09
C TRP A 22 -14.83 -11.42 1.35
N TYR A 23 -14.94 -12.44 2.20
CA TYR A 23 -14.11 -12.60 3.39
C TYR A 23 -12.63 -12.79 3.01
N PHE A 24 -12.33 -13.65 2.04
CA PHE A 24 -10.96 -13.89 1.59
C PHE A 24 -10.30 -12.64 1.01
N GLN A 25 -11.06 -11.83 0.27
CA GLN A 25 -10.55 -10.61 -0.33
C GLN A 25 -10.34 -9.47 0.68
N ASN A 26 -11.25 -9.32 1.66
CA ASN A 26 -11.25 -8.15 2.57
C ASN A 26 -10.63 -8.42 3.94
N TYR A 27 -10.65 -9.66 4.44
CA TYR A 27 -10.26 -9.97 5.82
C TYR A 27 -9.15 -11.01 5.90
N ALA A 28 -9.25 -12.09 5.13
CA ALA A 28 -8.25 -13.15 5.23
C ALA A 28 -6.85 -12.61 4.88
N TYR A 29 -5.85 -13.15 5.58
CA TYR A 29 -4.43 -12.89 5.39
C TYR A 29 -3.93 -11.48 5.70
N TYR A 30 -4.80 -10.51 5.98
CA TYR A 30 -4.35 -9.22 6.50
C TYR A 30 -3.89 -9.37 7.95
N TYR A 31 -2.76 -8.75 8.25
CA TYR A 31 -2.25 -8.60 9.61
C TYR A 31 -1.88 -7.14 9.87
N ALA A 32 -1.95 -6.74 11.15
CA ALA A 32 -1.49 -5.44 11.58
C ALA A 32 0.04 -5.43 11.69
N LEU A 33 0.64 -4.30 11.35
CA LEU A 33 2.07 -4.06 11.44
C LEU A 33 2.42 -3.35 12.75
N PRO A 34 3.53 -3.71 13.42
CA PRO A 34 4.04 -2.92 14.53
C PRO A 34 4.53 -1.55 14.03
N ALA A 35 4.52 -0.53 14.90
CA ALA A 35 5.15 0.73 14.54
C ALA A 35 6.67 0.54 14.35
N PRO A 36 7.31 1.28 13.42
CA PRO A 36 8.74 1.10 13.09
C PRO A 36 9.67 1.13 14.31
N ASP A 37 9.34 1.94 15.33
CA ASP A 37 10.14 2.10 16.55
C ASP A 37 9.50 1.45 17.79
N ALA A 38 8.41 0.69 17.63
CA ALA A 38 7.74 0.05 18.76
C ALA A 38 8.53 -1.17 19.25
N VAL A 39 9.09 -1.05 20.46
CA VAL A 39 9.32 -2.21 21.32
C VAL A 39 7.97 -2.91 21.48
N GLN A 40 7.90 -4.22 21.21
CA GLN A 40 6.68 -5.05 21.25
C GLN A 40 5.99 -4.98 22.62
N THR A 41 5.26 -3.91 22.89
CA THR A 41 4.51 -3.71 24.12
C THR A 41 3.03 -3.87 23.79
N SER A 42 2.55 -5.10 23.94
CA SER A 42 1.15 -5.44 24.24
C SER A 42 0.09 -4.65 23.45
N ALA A 43 0.13 -4.71 22.12
CA ALA A 43 -1.06 -4.36 21.32
C ALA A 43 -2.08 -5.51 21.39
N SER A 44 -3.37 -5.16 21.41
CA SER A 44 -4.50 -6.10 21.49
C SER A 44 -4.71 -6.98 20.24
N GLN A 45 -3.93 -6.77 19.18
CA GLN A 45 -3.92 -7.59 17.97
C GLN A 45 -2.56 -8.26 17.77
N PRO A 46 -2.53 -9.51 17.26
CA PRO A 46 -1.28 -10.15 16.85
C PRO A 46 -0.63 -9.31 15.73
N MET A 47 0.47 -8.65 16.06
CA MET A 47 1.31 -7.94 15.10
C MET A 47 2.29 -8.92 14.45
N LYS A 48 2.45 -8.84 13.13
CA LYS A 48 3.39 -9.66 12.37
C LYS A 48 4.14 -8.77 11.39
N GLY A 49 5.41 -9.09 11.14
CA GLY A 49 6.24 -8.39 10.15
C GLY A 49 7.07 -7.26 10.75
N GLU A 50 7.86 -6.64 9.88
CA GLU A 50 8.72 -5.49 10.17
C GLU A 50 8.42 -4.42 9.11
N VAL A 51 8.41 -3.15 9.53
CA VAL A 51 8.17 -2.03 8.62
C VAL A 51 9.32 -1.06 8.74
N ASP A 52 10.12 -0.99 7.68
CA ASP A 52 11.09 0.07 7.47
C ASP A 52 10.46 1.09 6.51
N LEU A 53 10.13 2.28 7.03
CA LEU A 53 9.67 3.39 6.21
C LEU A 53 10.88 4.18 5.74
N ARG A 54 10.99 4.34 4.43
CA ARG A 54 12.08 5.06 3.78
C ARG A 54 11.57 6.11 2.82
N LEU A 55 12.41 7.10 2.53
CA LEU A 55 12.24 8.05 1.45
C LEU A 55 13.48 8.07 0.57
N THR A 56 13.28 8.15 -0.74
CA THR A 56 14.36 8.17 -1.72
C THR A 56 14.86 9.59 -1.92
N ARG A 57 16.14 9.82 -1.65
CA ARG A 57 16.76 11.15 -1.78
C ARG A 57 16.92 11.57 -3.23
N LEU A 58 16.66 12.84 -3.51
CA LEU A 58 16.79 13.42 -4.84
C LEU A 58 18.25 13.43 -5.33
N ARG A 59 19.21 13.66 -4.43
CA ARG A 59 20.62 13.88 -4.79
C ARG A 59 21.35 12.65 -5.33
N ASP A 60 20.99 11.46 -4.84
CA ASP A 60 21.74 10.21 -5.07
C ASP A 60 20.83 9.00 -5.27
N ALA A 61 19.51 9.20 -5.32
CA ALA A 61 18.51 8.15 -5.44
C ALA A 61 18.63 7.02 -4.39
N MET A 62 19.25 7.31 -3.24
CA MET A 62 19.38 6.33 -2.17
C MET A 62 18.20 6.43 -1.18
N PRO A 63 17.64 5.29 -0.74
CA PRO A 63 16.58 5.29 0.25
C PRO A 63 17.15 5.53 1.65
N GLU A 64 16.54 6.46 2.38
CA GLU A 64 16.89 6.85 3.76
C GLU A 64 15.74 6.52 4.71
N ALA A 65 16.04 5.87 5.83
CA ALA A 65 15.05 5.54 6.85
C ALA A 65 14.49 6.81 7.51
N ILE A 66 13.18 6.79 7.77
CA ILE A 66 12.47 7.91 8.39
C ILE A 66 11.84 7.51 9.71
N THR A 67 11.95 8.41 10.69
CA THR A 67 11.23 8.30 11.97
C THR A 67 9.84 8.90 11.83
N VAL A 68 8.83 8.16 12.28
CA VAL A 68 7.42 8.56 12.21
C VAL A 68 6.76 8.35 13.57
N SER A 69 5.61 8.99 13.78
CA SER A 69 4.80 8.77 14.97
C SER A 69 3.36 8.43 14.61
N GLY A 70 2.60 7.86 15.55
CA GLY A 70 1.19 7.51 15.33
C GLY A 70 0.96 6.48 14.22
N PHE A 71 1.93 5.60 13.96
CA PHE A 71 1.85 4.63 12.88
C PHE A 71 0.74 3.61 13.08
N GLN A 72 -0.07 3.42 12.05
CA GLN A 72 -0.94 2.27 11.89
C GLN A 72 -0.73 1.71 10.48
N GLY A 73 -0.54 0.41 10.37
CA GLY A 73 -0.29 -0.23 9.09
C GLY A 73 -0.84 -1.64 9.03
N ILE A 74 -1.17 -2.05 7.83
CA ILE A 74 -1.64 -3.39 7.50
C ILE A 74 -0.85 -3.91 6.30
N ASP A 75 -0.66 -5.22 6.26
CA ASP A 75 -0.05 -5.90 5.11
C ASP A 75 -0.61 -7.31 4.98
N ALA A 76 -0.28 -7.97 3.88
CA ALA A 76 -0.61 -9.36 3.65
C ALA A 76 0.37 -10.02 2.67
N ASP A 77 0.85 -11.22 3.01
CA ASP A 77 1.79 -12.00 2.19
C ASP A 77 1.23 -12.40 0.81
N THR A 78 -0.09 -12.25 0.61
CA THR A 78 -0.79 -12.66 -0.62
C THR A 78 -0.60 -11.69 -1.78
N SER A 79 -0.20 -10.44 -1.53
CA SER A 79 0.10 -9.47 -2.58
C SER A 79 0.83 -8.26 -2.01
N PRO A 80 1.90 -7.76 -2.65
CA PRO A 80 2.58 -6.54 -2.19
C PRO A 80 1.66 -5.32 -2.19
N LEU A 81 0.63 -5.27 -3.03
CA LEU A 81 -0.29 -4.12 -3.10
C LEU A 81 -1.19 -3.98 -1.87
N LYS A 82 -1.20 -4.97 -0.97
CA LYS A 82 -2.01 -4.96 0.25
C LYS A 82 -1.42 -4.10 1.37
N PHE A 83 -0.14 -3.73 1.29
CA PHE A 83 0.45 -2.78 2.23
C PHE A 83 -0.27 -1.43 2.19
N LYS A 84 -0.73 -0.97 3.35
CA LYS A 84 -1.32 0.35 3.58
C LYS A 84 -0.92 0.83 4.96
N ALA A 85 -0.56 2.10 5.08
CA ALA A 85 -0.24 2.71 6.37
C ALA A 85 -0.61 4.19 6.41
N CYS A 86 -0.84 4.67 7.63
CA CYS A 86 -1.00 6.08 7.97
C CYS A 86 -0.09 6.40 9.17
N PHE A 87 0.42 7.61 9.24
CA PHE A 87 1.29 8.08 10.32
C PHE A 87 1.43 9.60 10.28
N THR A 88 2.18 10.16 11.22
CA THR A 88 2.60 11.55 11.22
C THR A 88 4.10 11.64 10.95
N PHE A 89 4.47 12.49 10.00
CA PHE A 89 5.85 12.80 9.63
C PHE A 89 6.16 14.27 9.88
N GLY A 90 7.17 14.55 10.72
CA GLY A 90 7.43 15.90 11.24
C GLY A 90 8.16 16.86 10.28
N ARG A 91 8.16 16.60 8.97
CA ARG A 91 8.84 17.44 7.96
C ARG A 91 7.80 18.09 7.04
N SER A 92 8.00 19.35 6.69
CA SER A 92 7.10 20.10 5.81
C SER A 92 7.34 19.76 4.32
N ILE A 93 6.29 19.88 3.51
CA ILE A 93 6.36 19.61 2.06
C ILE A 93 7.46 20.42 1.36
N PRO A 94 7.63 21.75 1.60
CA PRO A 94 8.68 22.51 0.92
C PRO A 94 10.10 22.00 1.18
N MET A 95 10.38 21.49 2.38
CA MET A 95 11.69 20.91 2.68
C MET A 95 11.86 19.55 1.99
N MET A 96 10.77 18.79 1.86
CA MET A 96 10.80 17.48 1.24
C MET A 96 11.01 17.56 -0.27
N THR A 97 10.41 18.53 -0.97
CA THR A 97 10.58 18.69 -2.43
C THR A 97 12.01 19.03 -2.84
N GLU A 98 12.80 19.61 -1.94
CA GLU A 98 14.23 19.87 -2.16
C GLU A 98 15.12 18.66 -1.84
N THR A 99 14.61 17.69 -1.05
CA THR A 99 15.41 16.60 -0.48
C THR A 99 15.10 15.24 -1.10
N TYR A 100 13.85 14.99 -1.47
CA TYR A 100 13.34 13.67 -1.85
C TYR A 100 12.73 13.67 -3.24
N VAL A 101 12.73 12.51 -3.87
CA VAL A 101 12.15 12.28 -5.20
C VAL A 101 10.62 12.36 -5.10
N ILE A 102 10.01 13.28 -5.85
CA ILE A 102 8.56 13.35 -6.02
C ILE A 102 8.11 12.12 -6.82
N TYR A 103 7.03 11.48 -6.39
CA TYR A 103 6.47 10.33 -7.08
C TYR A 103 5.43 10.79 -8.10
N GLU A 104 5.63 10.40 -9.36
CA GLU A 104 4.71 10.72 -10.46
C GLU A 104 3.52 9.75 -10.45
N ASP A 105 2.35 10.26 -10.84
CA ASP A 105 1.10 9.49 -10.97
C ASP A 105 0.76 8.57 -9.76
N PRO A 106 0.67 9.12 -8.53
CA PRO A 106 0.28 8.35 -7.35
C PRO A 106 -1.18 7.89 -7.46
N THR A 107 -1.40 6.57 -7.42
CA THR A 107 -2.71 5.91 -7.52
C THR A 107 -2.98 5.00 -6.31
N PRO A 108 -3.28 5.58 -5.13
CA PRO A 108 -3.53 4.77 -3.92
C PRO A 108 -4.74 3.85 -4.11
N LEU A 109 -4.53 2.54 -3.95
CA LEU A 109 -5.60 1.55 -4.02
C LEU A 109 -6.40 1.48 -2.71
N LYS A 110 -7.66 1.03 -2.83
CA LYS A 110 -8.60 0.92 -1.73
C LYS A 110 -8.10 -0.02 -0.62
N ALA A 111 -8.17 0.44 0.63
CA ALA A 111 -7.95 -0.40 1.81
C ALA A 111 -9.20 -1.21 2.18
N PRO A 112 -9.06 -2.30 2.95
CA PRO A 112 -10.21 -2.99 3.54
C PRO A 112 -11.09 -2.05 4.37
N VAL A 113 -12.40 -2.28 4.37
CA VAL A 113 -13.39 -1.41 5.04
C VAL A 113 -13.18 -1.31 6.55
N TRP A 114 -12.49 -2.25 7.18
CA TRP A 114 -12.19 -2.23 8.62
C TRP A 114 -10.92 -1.43 8.96
N PHE A 115 -10.15 -0.99 7.97
CA PHE A 115 -8.93 -0.19 8.16
C PHE A 115 -9.20 1.28 7.88
N ASP A 116 -9.85 1.94 8.83
CA ASP A 116 -10.38 3.31 8.71
C ASP A 116 -9.29 4.37 8.55
N CYS A 117 -8.02 4.03 8.83
CA CYS A 117 -6.94 5.01 8.76
C CYS A 117 -6.52 5.39 7.33
N PHE A 118 -6.90 4.63 6.32
CA PHE A 118 -6.48 4.87 4.92
C PHE A 118 -7.70 5.03 4.01
N ASP A 119 -8.11 6.28 3.78
CA ASP A 119 -9.14 6.63 2.82
C ASP A 119 -8.51 6.96 1.46
N SER A 120 -8.50 5.97 0.56
CA SER A 120 -7.92 6.13 -0.77
C SER A 120 -8.68 7.16 -1.62
N ALA A 121 -10.01 7.27 -1.48
CA ALA A 121 -10.80 8.17 -2.31
C ALA A 121 -10.51 9.63 -1.94
N LYS A 122 -10.45 9.91 -0.63
CA LYS A 122 -10.02 11.22 -0.14
C LYS A 122 -8.57 11.51 -0.51
N LEU A 123 -7.67 10.54 -0.34
CA LEU A 123 -6.26 10.72 -0.66
C LEU A 123 -6.04 11.00 -2.16
N THR A 124 -6.73 10.30 -3.05
CA THR A 124 -6.71 10.59 -4.50
C THR A 124 -7.13 12.03 -4.78
N GLN A 125 -8.26 12.47 -4.21
CA GLN A 125 -8.72 13.85 -4.37
C GLN A 125 -7.71 14.87 -3.83
N ASP A 126 -7.13 14.61 -2.65
CA ASP A 126 -6.17 15.51 -2.02
C ASP A 126 -4.84 15.58 -2.82
N LEU A 127 -4.43 14.49 -3.47
CA LEU A 127 -3.28 14.44 -4.39
C LEU A 127 -3.54 15.22 -5.67
N GLU A 128 -4.71 15.04 -6.30
CA GLU A 128 -5.12 15.78 -7.50
C GLU A 128 -5.23 17.30 -7.22
N ALA A 129 -5.69 17.66 -6.02
CA ALA A 129 -5.77 19.05 -5.58
C ALA A 129 -4.43 19.64 -5.10
N GLY A 130 -3.36 18.84 -5.01
CA GLY A 130 -2.06 19.27 -4.49
C GLY A 130 -2.04 19.59 -3.00
N THR A 131 -3.06 19.16 -2.25
CA THR A 131 -3.12 19.29 -0.77
C THR A 131 -2.27 18.24 -0.07
N ALA A 132 -2.03 17.11 -0.74
CA ALA A 132 -1.01 16.15 -0.40
C ALA A 132 -0.01 16.04 -1.56
N LEU A 133 1.26 15.78 -1.26
CA LEU A 133 2.28 15.50 -2.27
C LEU A 133 2.88 14.11 -2.04
N ALA A 134 3.01 13.34 -3.12
CA ALA A 134 3.58 12.00 -3.08
C ALA A 134 5.09 12.01 -3.36
N PHE A 135 5.81 11.18 -2.62
CA PHE A 135 7.24 10.98 -2.72
C PHE A 135 7.56 9.50 -2.86
N LEU A 136 8.62 9.20 -3.59
CA LEU A 136 9.13 7.84 -3.72
C LEU A 136 9.71 7.42 -2.37
N GLY A 137 9.12 6.41 -1.76
CA GLY A 137 9.62 5.81 -0.54
C GLY A 137 10.86 4.97 -0.83
N GLN A 138 10.65 3.86 -1.51
CA GLN A 138 11.69 2.98 -2.02
C GLN A 138 11.20 2.37 -3.35
N ALA A 139 12.02 2.48 -4.39
CA ALA A 139 11.76 1.80 -5.65
C ALA A 139 11.99 0.29 -5.52
N ASP A 140 11.19 -0.49 -6.24
CA ASP A 140 11.34 -1.95 -6.38
C ASP A 140 11.50 -2.67 -5.03
N ILE A 141 10.70 -2.31 -4.02
CA ILE A 141 10.62 -3.06 -2.75
C ILE A 141 10.31 -4.55 -3.00
N GLN A 142 9.58 -4.80 -4.08
CA GLN A 142 9.54 -6.02 -4.84
C GLN A 142 9.64 -5.60 -6.30
N TYR A 143 10.20 -6.44 -7.17
CA TYR A 143 10.38 -6.09 -8.58
C TYR A 143 9.08 -5.55 -9.19
N GLY A 144 9.14 -4.35 -9.75
CA GLY A 144 7.99 -3.71 -10.40
C GLY A 144 7.00 -3.06 -9.44
N VAL A 145 7.31 -2.97 -8.15
CA VAL A 145 6.44 -2.39 -7.11
C VAL A 145 7.24 -1.44 -6.23
N ASP A 146 6.77 -0.19 -6.17
CA ASP A 146 7.37 0.86 -5.36
C ASP A 146 6.58 1.06 -4.06
N ARG A 147 7.27 1.53 -3.02
CA ARG A 147 6.66 2.14 -1.83
C ARG A 147 6.46 3.62 -2.14
N VAL A 148 5.24 4.11 -2.01
CA VAL A 148 4.89 5.52 -2.17
C VAL A 148 4.49 6.09 -0.81
N ILE A 149 4.90 7.33 -0.53
CA ILE A 149 4.53 8.06 0.68
C ILE A 149 3.95 9.42 0.29
N ALA A 150 2.68 9.66 0.62
CA ALA A 150 2.05 10.97 0.52
C ALA A 150 2.15 11.72 1.85
N VAL A 151 2.44 13.02 1.81
CA VAL A 151 2.58 13.90 2.97
C VAL A 151 1.70 15.14 2.80
N TYR A 152 1.09 15.58 3.89
CA TYR A 152 0.30 16.80 4.01
C TYR A 152 1.10 17.87 4.77
N ASP A 153 0.74 19.15 4.60
CA ASP A 153 1.37 20.27 5.31
C ASP A 153 1.19 20.22 6.84
N ASP A 154 0.14 19.55 7.32
CA ASP A 154 -0.11 19.33 8.75
C ASP A 154 0.69 18.15 9.33
N GLY A 155 1.54 17.52 8.52
CA GLY A 155 2.39 16.38 8.89
C GLY A 155 1.68 15.03 8.81
N ARG A 156 0.38 14.96 8.50
CA ARG A 156 -0.26 13.67 8.19
C ARG A 156 0.40 13.05 6.98
N ALA A 157 0.60 11.74 7.03
CA ALA A 157 1.23 11.00 5.94
C ALA A 157 0.60 9.61 5.77
N TYR A 158 0.65 9.13 4.54
CA TYR A 158 0.06 7.86 4.12
C TYR A 158 1.06 7.12 3.25
N ALA A 159 1.18 5.81 3.42
CA ALA A 159 2.04 4.98 2.59
C ALA A 159 1.29 3.81 2.00
N TRP A 160 1.61 3.48 0.75
CA TRP A 160 1.08 2.31 0.04
C TRP A 160 2.12 1.75 -0.91
N ASN A 161 1.88 0.54 -1.38
CA ASN A 161 2.64 -0.04 -2.48
C ASN A 161 1.87 0.14 -3.79
N GLN A 162 2.59 0.47 -4.87
CA GLN A 162 2.04 0.71 -6.20
C GLN A 162 2.90 0.04 -7.26
N ILE A 163 2.27 -0.52 -8.30
CA ILE A 163 2.99 -1.04 -9.46
C ILE A 163 3.64 0.13 -10.20
N ASN A 164 4.92 0.00 -10.53
CA ASN A 164 5.66 0.97 -11.34
C ASN A 164 5.65 0.57 -12.82
N ALA A 165 6.16 1.43 -13.71
CA ALA A 165 6.17 1.18 -15.16
C ALA A 165 6.85 -0.14 -15.57
N CYS A 166 7.85 -0.61 -14.81
CA CYS A 166 8.50 -1.89 -15.05
C CYS A 166 7.59 -3.07 -14.70
N GLY A 167 6.91 -2.98 -13.56
CA GLY A 167 5.91 -3.98 -13.16
C GLY A 167 4.76 -4.06 -14.15
N GLU A 168 4.23 -2.92 -14.60
CA GLU A 168 3.15 -2.86 -15.59
C GLU A 168 3.53 -3.59 -16.88
N ALA A 169 4.72 -3.29 -17.43
CA ALA A 169 5.20 -3.94 -18.64
C ALA A 169 5.35 -5.46 -18.48
N VAL A 170 5.89 -5.93 -17.34
CA VAL A 170 6.02 -7.37 -17.07
C VAL A 170 4.66 -8.05 -16.93
N TYR A 171 3.71 -7.46 -16.22
CA TYR A 171 2.39 -8.06 -16.03
C TYR A 171 1.55 -8.04 -17.32
N ALA A 172 1.75 -7.05 -18.19
CA ALA A 172 1.12 -6.97 -19.49
C ALA A 172 1.78 -7.88 -20.56
N GLY A 173 2.99 -8.41 -20.28
CA GLY A 173 3.77 -9.17 -21.26
C GLY A 173 4.34 -8.30 -22.39
N GLU A 174 4.55 -7.03 -22.10
CA GLU A 174 5.05 -6.03 -23.05
C GLU A 174 6.58 -5.92 -22.98
N LYS A 175 7.15 -5.14 -23.90
CA LYS A 175 8.58 -4.85 -23.89
C LYS A 175 8.90 -3.93 -22.70
N LEU A 176 9.89 -4.33 -21.90
CA LEU A 176 10.39 -3.53 -20.78
C LEU A 176 10.87 -2.14 -21.23
N PRO A 177 10.51 -1.07 -20.48
CA PRO A 177 11.15 0.23 -20.60
C PRO A 177 12.67 0.16 -20.45
N ALA A 178 13.40 1.11 -21.05
CA ALA A 178 14.86 1.06 -21.15
C ALA A 178 15.59 1.11 -19.80
N ASN A 179 14.97 1.68 -18.78
CA ASN A 179 15.50 1.84 -17.42
C ASN A 179 15.11 0.71 -16.47
N CYS A 180 14.37 -0.31 -16.92
CA CYS A 180 13.91 -1.36 -16.03
C CYS A 180 15.02 -2.37 -15.70
N PRO A 181 15.16 -2.77 -14.43
CA PRO A 181 16.02 -3.88 -14.07
C PRO A 181 15.52 -5.18 -14.72
N GLN A 182 16.42 -6.15 -14.85
CA GLN A 182 16.02 -7.49 -15.31
C GLN A 182 15.09 -8.13 -14.26
N PRO A 183 13.93 -8.68 -14.67
CA PRO A 183 13.04 -9.38 -13.76
C PRO A 183 13.74 -10.62 -13.18
N PRO A 184 13.46 -10.97 -11.92
CA PRO A 184 13.99 -12.20 -11.33
C PRO A 184 13.53 -13.42 -12.14
N GLU A 185 14.40 -14.42 -12.25
CA GLU A 185 14.04 -15.72 -12.84
C GLU A 185 12.95 -16.38 -11.98
N ARG A 186 11.93 -16.95 -12.63
CA ARG A 186 10.78 -17.59 -11.97
C ARG A 186 11.11 -18.99 -11.48
#